data_AF-A0A454CV07-F1
#
_entry.id   AF-A0A454CV07-F1
#
_cell.length_a   1.000
_cell.length_b   1.000
_cell.length_c   1.000
_cell.angle_alpha   90.00
_cell.angle_beta   90.00
_cell.angle_gamma   90.00
#
_symmetry.space_group_name_H-M   'P 1'
#
loop_
_entity.id
_entity.type
_entity.pdbx_description
1 polymer ?
#
loop_
_entity_poly.entity_id
_entity_poly.type
_entity_poly.pdbx_seq_one_letter_code
_entity_poly.pdbx_strand_id
1 'polypeptide(L)'
;SFLQNDGTLSLNDLAERVNLTTTPCWKRLKKLEDEGYIEKRVALLSAEKLDLSFIAFVQLKTSDHSEGWYNHFVTTVSDFPEVMEFYR
;
A
#
# COMPACT_ATOMS: atom_id res chain seq x y z
N SER A 1 -1.97 -5.58 13.90
CA SER A 1 -3.22 -5.20 13.22
C SER A 1 -3.66 -3.77 13.52
N PHE A 2 -3.50 -3.21 14.74
CA PHE A 2 -4.01 -1.86 15.06
C PHE A 2 -3.64 -0.78 14.04
N LEU A 3 -2.36 -0.65 13.69
CA LEU A 3 -1.87 0.33 12.72
C LEU A 3 -2.28 0.07 11.27
N GLN A 4 -2.58 -1.18 10.91
CA GLN A 4 -3.07 -1.53 9.58
C GLN A 4 -4.55 -1.19 9.43
N ASN A 5 -5.32 -1.30 10.52
CA ASN A 5 -6.73 -0.97 10.54
C ASN A 5 -6.96 0.54 10.67
N ASP A 6 -6.15 1.21 11.48
CA ASP A 6 -6.21 2.65 11.71
C ASP A 6 -4.81 3.23 11.86
N GLY A 7 -4.32 3.82 10.77
CA GLY A 7 -3.02 4.48 10.73
C GLY A 7 -2.99 5.85 11.42
N THR A 8 -4.13 6.35 11.89
CA THR A 8 -4.26 7.70 12.50
C THR A 8 -4.16 7.68 14.03
N LEU A 9 -4.09 6.49 14.63
CA LEU A 9 -3.98 6.33 16.08
C LEU A 9 -2.83 7.14 16.66
N SER A 10 -3.11 7.88 17.72
CA SER A 10 -2.05 8.56 18.46
C SER A 10 -1.15 7.54 19.14
N LEU A 11 0.10 7.93 19.42
CA LEU A 11 1.03 7.09 20.15
C LEU A 11 0.49 6.70 21.55
N ASN A 12 -0.27 7.58 22.19
CA ASN A 12 -0.87 7.33 23.50
C ASN A 12 -1.94 6.25 23.41
N ASP A 13 -2.88 6.39 22.47
CA ASP A 13 -3.95 5.40 22.27
C ASP A 13 -3.38 4.04 21.85
N LEU A 14 -2.34 4.05 21.00
CA LEU A 14 -1.65 2.84 20.60
C LEU A 14 -0.99 2.16 21.81
N ALA A 15 -0.30 2.94 22.67
CA ALA A 15 0.37 2.45 23.86
C ALA A 15 -0.63 1.83 24.85
N GLU A 16 -1.77 2.48 25.08
CA GLU A 16 -2.86 1.93 25.89
C GLU A 16 -3.39 0.60 25.33
N ARG A 17 -3.68 0.55 24.02
CA ARG A 17 -4.20 -0.67 23.36
C ARG A 17 -3.24 -1.85 23.38
N VAL A 18 -1.93 -1.60 23.44
CA VAL A 18 -0.90 -2.65 23.50
C VAL A 18 -0.33 -2.87 24.91
N ASN A 19 -0.93 -2.26 25.94
CA ASN A 19 -0.49 -2.34 27.33
C ASN A 19 0.99 -1.96 27.53
N LEU A 20 1.43 -0.88 26.89
CA LEU A 20 2.78 -0.32 27.04
C LEU A 20 2.70 1.14 27.51
N THR A 21 3.80 1.63 28.07
CA THR A 21 4.00 3.08 28.18
C THR A 21 4.38 3.67 26.82
N THR A 22 4.23 4.98 26.67
CA THR A 22 4.43 5.70 25.40
C THR A 22 5.85 5.52 24.85
N THR A 23 6.88 5.59 25.70
CA THR A 23 8.29 5.46 25.31
C THR A 23 8.65 4.10 24.69
N PRO A 24 8.36 2.92 25.30
CA PRO A 24 8.62 1.62 24.68
C PRO A 24 7.73 1.37 23.46
N CYS A 25 6.49 1.88 23.44
CA CYS A 25 5.63 1.81 22.26
C CYS A 25 6.28 2.53 21.07
N TRP A 26 6.78 3.76 21.28
CA TRP A 26 7.43 4.55 20.23
C TRP A 26 8.70 3.88 19.71
N LYS A 27 9.57 3.38 20.60
CA LYS A 27 10.79 2.68 20.19
C LYS A 27 10.46 1.46 19.30
N ARG A 28 9.41 0.72 19.62
CA ARG A 28 8.98 -0.43 18.84
C ARG A 28 8.38 -0.02 17.50
N LEU A 29 7.58 1.04 17.49
CA LEU A 29 7.01 1.59 16.26
C LEU A 29 8.11 2.05 15.31
N LYS A 30 9.06 2.84 15.81
CA LYS A 30 10.20 3.31 15.03
C LYS A 30 11.04 2.16 14.51
N LYS A 31 11.28 1.12 15.31
CA LYS A 31 11.99 -0.08 14.87
C LYS A 31 11.26 -0.78 13.71
N LEU A 32 9.93 -0.87 13.74
CA LEU A 32 9.15 -1.46 12.64
C LEU A 32 9.24 -0.64 11.35
N GLU A 33 9.35 0.69 11.46
CA GLU A 33 9.57 1.58 10.32
C GLU A 33 10.99 1.44 9.77
N ASP A 34 11.99 1.50 10.64
CA ASP A 34 13.41 1.41 10.28
C ASP A 34 13.77 0.05 9.66
N GLU A 35 13.13 -1.03 10.13
CA GLU A 35 13.30 -2.40 9.59
C GLU A 35 12.43 -2.67 8.34
N GLY A 36 11.63 -1.71 7.89
CA GLY A 36 10.82 -1.82 6.67
C GLY A 36 9.57 -2.69 6.81
N TYR A 37 9.19 -3.11 8.03
CA TYR A 37 7.91 -3.78 8.26
C TYR A 37 6.71 -2.86 7.98
N ILE A 38 6.89 -1.55 8.16
CA ILE A 38 5.91 -0.53 7.77
C ILE A 38 6.46 0.18 6.55
N GLU A 39 6.00 -0.22 5.36
CA GLU A 39 6.47 0.34 4.09
C GLU A 39 5.96 1.77 3.86
N LYS A 40 4.68 2.03 4.17
CA LYS A 40 4.04 3.35 3.96
C LYS A 40 2.77 3.49 4.80
N ARG A 41 2.36 4.75 4.99
CA ARG A 41 1.03 5.13 5.51
C ARG A 41 0.32 5.96 4.46
N VAL A 42 -0.91 5.58 4.12
CA VAL A 42 -1.70 6.22 3.07
C VAL A 42 -3.12 6.47 3.55
N ALA A 43 -3.77 7.48 2.97
CA ALA A 43 -5.20 7.68 3.13
C ALA A 43 -5.94 6.82 2.09
N LEU A 44 -6.93 6.04 2.53
CA LEU A 44 -7.83 5.33 1.63
C LEU A 44 -8.99 6.26 1.25
N LEU A 45 -9.10 6.57 -0.03
CA LEU A 45 -10.12 7.48 -0.57
C LEU A 45 -11.33 6.70 -1.08
N SER A 46 -12.51 7.32 -1.01
CA SER A 46 -13.74 6.76 -1.58
C SER A 46 -13.76 7.01 -3.09
N ALA A 47 -13.66 5.93 -3.88
CA ALA A 47 -13.71 6.01 -5.33
C ALA A 47 -15.04 6.59 -5.84
N GLU A 48 -16.17 6.23 -5.22
CA GLU A 48 -17.50 6.75 -5.54
C GLU A 48 -17.61 8.27 -5.39
N LYS A 49 -17.07 8.82 -4.29
CA LYS A 49 -17.08 10.29 -4.07
C LYS A 49 -16.16 11.05 -5.02
N LEU A 50 -15.21 10.35 -5.65
CA LEU A 50 -14.29 10.90 -6.63
C LEU A 50 -14.76 10.68 -8.07
N ASP A 51 -15.97 10.12 -8.27
CA ASP A 51 -16.49 9.73 -9.59
C ASP A 51 -15.60 8.70 -10.33
N LEU A 52 -14.84 7.91 -9.56
CA LEU A 52 -13.98 6.82 -10.03
C LEU A 52 -14.60 5.45 -9.73
N SER A 53 -15.93 5.36 -9.86
CA SER A 53 -16.69 4.15 -9.48
C SER A 53 -16.51 2.98 -10.46
N PHE A 54 -16.04 3.25 -11.68
CA PHE A 54 -15.79 2.22 -12.68
C PHE A 54 -14.46 1.52 -12.42
N ILE A 55 -14.52 0.20 -12.19
CA ILE A 55 -13.35 -0.67 -12.04
C ILE A 55 -13.43 -1.75 -13.12
N ALA A 56 -12.34 -1.91 -13.88
CA ALA A 56 -12.21 -2.93 -14.91
C ALA A 56 -11.07 -3.89 -14.59
N PHE A 57 -11.30 -5.18 -14.82
CA PHE A 57 -10.26 -6.20 -14.81
C PHE A 57 -9.90 -6.55 -16.25
N VAL A 58 -8.66 -6.26 -16.64
CA VAL A 58 -8.18 -6.50 -18.01
C VAL A 58 -7.28 -7.73 -18.02
N GLN A 59 -7.70 -8.78 -18.75
CA GLN A 59 -6.86 -9.94 -19.01
C GLN A 59 -6.12 -9.75 -20.33
N LEU A 60 -4.80 -9.89 -20.30
CA LEU A 60 -3.95 -9.67 -21.47
C LEU A 60 -3.27 -10.98 -21.86
N LYS A 61 -3.32 -11.29 -23.16
CA LYS A 61 -2.59 -12.39 -23.76
C LYS A 61 -1.60 -11.81 -24.76
N THR A 62 -0.33 -12.10 -24.56
CA THR A 62 0.77 -11.72 -25.46
C THR A 62 1.33 -12.96 -26.14
N SER A 63 1.90 -12.80 -27.33
CA SER A 63 2.66 -13.83 -28.04
C SER A 63 4.17 -13.77 -27.77
N ASP A 64 4.66 -12.64 -27.24
CA ASP A 64 6.06 -12.43 -26.88
C ASP A 64 6.20 -12.46 -25.35
N HIS A 65 7.13 -13.30 -24.86
CA HIS A 65 7.41 -13.49 -23.45
C HIS A 65 8.88 -13.26 -23.11
N SER A 66 9.63 -12.60 -23.99
CA SER A 66 11.01 -12.21 -23.72
C SER A 66 11.07 -11.22 -22.54
N GLU A 67 12.17 -11.27 -21.79
CA GLU A 67 12.39 -10.38 -20.63
C GLU A 67 12.39 -8.89 -21.05
N GLY A 68 13.00 -8.57 -22.20
CA GLY A 68 13.03 -7.21 -22.73
C GLY A 68 11.64 -6.67 -23.09
N TRP A 69 10.82 -7.50 -23.76
CA TRP A 69 9.43 -7.15 -24.05
C TRP A 69 8.62 -6.95 -22.76
N TYR A 70 8.76 -7.86 -21.80
CA TYR A 70 8.04 -7.79 -20.53
C TYR A 70 8.38 -6.52 -19.74
N ASN A 71 9.67 -6.21 -19.58
CA ASN A 71 10.10 -5.01 -18.86
C ASN A 71 9.55 -3.75 -19.54
N HIS A 72 9.62 -3.66 -20.86
CA HIS A 72 9.06 -2.52 -21.60
C HIS A 72 7.54 -2.40 -21.40
N PHE A 73 6.83 -3.52 -21.46
CA PHE A 73 5.39 -3.57 -21.26
C PHE A 73 5.00 -3.13 -19.84
N VAL A 74 5.64 -3.67 -18.80
CA VAL A 74 5.37 -3.29 -17.40
C VAL A 74 5.65 -1.81 -17.18
N THR A 75 6.81 -1.29 -17.61
CA THR A 75 7.12 0.14 -17.48
C THR A 75 6.05 1.00 -18.13
N THR A 76 5.66 0.68 -19.37
CA THR A 76 4.66 1.45 -20.10
C THR A 76 3.30 1.41 -19.42
N VAL A 77 2.87 0.25 -18.91
CA VAL A 77 1.58 0.07 -18.25
C VAL A 77 1.54 0.73 -16.87
N SER A 78 2.63 0.69 -16.12
CA SER A 78 2.74 1.32 -14.80
C SER A 78 2.74 2.85 -14.85
N ASP A 79 3.00 3.46 -16.01
CA ASP A 79 2.93 4.92 -16.19
C ASP A 79 1.48 5.44 -16.29
N PHE A 80 0.50 4.56 -16.54
CA PHE A 80 -0.91 4.94 -16.56
C PHE A 80 -1.47 5.04 -15.13
N PRO A 81 -1.90 6.23 -14.67
CA PRO A 81 -2.41 6.42 -13.31
C PRO A 81 -3.69 5.64 -13.02
N GLU A 82 -4.43 5.24 -14.07
CA GLU A 82 -5.62 4.40 -13.96
C GLU A 82 -5.28 2.93 -13.64
N VAL A 83 -4.04 2.50 -13.87
CA VAL A 83 -3.59 1.13 -13.58
C VAL A 83 -3.14 1.04 -12.13
N MET A 84 -4.07 0.62 -11.27
CA MET A 84 -3.84 0.53 -9.83
C MET A 84 -3.01 -0.70 -9.42
N GLU A 85 -3.20 -1.82 -10.13
CA GLU A 85 -2.53 -3.09 -9.81
C GLU A 85 -2.21 -3.86 -11.10
N PHE A 86 -1.09 -4.55 -11.10
CA PHE A 86 -0.62 -5.36 -12.23
C PHE A 86 -0.07 -6.69 -11.73
N TYR A 87 -0.54 -7.79 -12.32
CA TYR A 87 -0.16 -9.15 -11.95
C TYR A 87 0.21 -9.96 -13.21
N ARG A 88 1.24 -10.81 -13.10
CA ARG A 88 1.64 -11.79 -14.12
C ARG A 88 1.57 -13.20 -13.56
#